data_AF-A0A6B3M2C0-F1
#
_entry.id   AF-A0A6B3M2C0-F1
#
_cell.length_a   1.000
_cell.length_b   1.000
_cell.length_c   1.000
_cell.angle_alpha   90.00
_cell.angle_beta   90.00
_cell.angle_gamma   90.00
#
_symmetry.space_group_name_H-M   'P 1'
#
loop_
_entity.id
_entity.type
_entity.pdbx_description
1 polymer ?
#
loop_
_entity_poly.entity_id
_entity_poly.type
_entity_poly.pdbx_seq_one_letter_code
_entity_poly.pdbx_strand_id
1 'polypeptide(L)'
;KLTLIADEAHTFGSSQLLNLLPIGIGKRIGLSATPERVYDREGEAKLCQFFNSSPPNYTFVYNMQKAIEDGILCRYHYFPKFVDLVHEELANYREITKKLTKYIDPATGKYRDNPIVNNLLIQRKSIIHKASKKESCLTEIINEIGTDKFKYAFIYVPEGNEPEYTSNDSTAIDADDVRIINRYTEILHSKYGFRLRKFLGETSDKDEILSQF
;
A
#
# COMPACT_ATOMS: atom_id res chain seq x y z
N LYS A 1 -6.12 -26.20 27.30
CA LYS A 1 -7.02 -25.71 26.21
C LYS A 1 -6.39 -24.46 25.63
N LEU A 2 -6.10 -24.44 24.34
CA LEU A 2 -5.43 -23.33 23.63
C LEU A 2 -6.47 -22.48 22.88
N THR A 3 -6.22 -21.18 22.76
CA THR A 3 -7.02 -20.24 21.94
C THR A 3 -6.06 -19.49 21.02
N LEU A 4 -6.39 -19.43 19.72
CA LEU A 4 -5.65 -18.62 18.76
C LEU A 4 -6.33 -17.26 18.62
N ILE A 5 -5.56 -16.19 18.79
CA ILE A 5 -5.95 -14.82 18.46
C ILE A 5 -4.95 -14.35 17.42
N ALA A 6 -5.42 -14.18 16.19
CA ALA A 6 -4.62 -13.71 15.07
C ALA A 6 -4.93 -12.23 14.84
N ASP A 7 -3.94 -11.38 15.07
CA ASP A 7 -3.97 -9.99 14.64
C ASP A 7 -3.60 -9.88 13.16
N GLU A 8 -4.12 -8.87 12.46
CA GLU A 8 -4.04 -8.73 11.01
C GLU A 8 -4.33 -10.03 10.24
N ALA A 9 -5.42 -10.70 10.61
CA ALA A 9 -5.77 -12.05 10.16
C ALA A 9 -5.83 -12.21 8.63
N HIS A 10 -5.99 -11.12 7.87
CA HIS A 10 -5.95 -11.14 6.41
C HIS A 10 -4.60 -11.63 5.85
N THR A 11 -3.51 -11.46 6.59
CA THR A 11 -2.14 -11.91 6.23
C THR A 11 -2.05 -13.44 6.14
N PHE A 12 -2.83 -14.17 6.95
CA PHE A 12 -2.85 -15.63 6.98
C PHE A 12 -3.43 -16.25 5.70
N GLY A 13 -4.05 -15.45 4.84
CA GLY A 13 -4.54 -15.91 3.55
C GLY A 13 -3.43 -16.18 2.51
N SER A 14 -2.17 -15.81 2.78
CA SER A 14 -1.08 -16.12 1.85
C SER A 14 -0.92 -17.64 1.68
N SER A 15 -0.54 -18.09 0.48
CA SER A 15 -0.45 -19.51 0.14
C SER A 15 0.52 -20.27 1.05
N GLN A 16 1.58 -19.62 1.55
CA GLN A 16 2.52 -20.21 2.51
C GLN A 16 1.90 -20.36 3.91
N LEU A 17 1.26 -19.31 4.43
CA LEU A 17 0.68 -19.31 5.78
C LEU A 17 -0.55 -20.21 5.89
N LEU A 18 -1.37 -20.30 4.82
CA LEU A 18 -2.51 -21.20 4.77
C LEU A 18 -2.12 -22.66 5.01
N ASN A 19 -0.95 -23.08 4.53
CA ASN A 19 -0.44 -24.44 4.72
C ASN A 19 0.06 -24.70 6.15
N LEU A 20 0.28 -23.65 6.95
CA LEU A 20 0.78 -23.72 8.32
C LEU A 20 -0.33 -23.49 9.36
N LEU A 21 -1.59 -23.35 8.92
CA LEU A 21 -2.70 -23.06 9.82
C LEU A 21 -2.91 -24.19 10.84
N PRO A 22 -3.00 -23.89 12.15
CA PRO A 22 -3.12 -24.91 13.17
C PRO A 22 -4.53 -25.51 13.19
N ILE A 23 -4.66 -26.74 12.68
CA ILE A 23 -5.96 -27.45 12.55
C ILE A 23 -6.50 -27.92 13.91
N GLY A 24 -5.63 -28.17 14.90
CA GLY A 24 -6.01 -28.69 16.22
C GLY A 24 -6.61 -27.67 17.19
N ILE A 25 -6.68 -26.39 16.82
CA ILE A 25 -7.16 -25.31 17.70
C ILE A 25 -8.61 -24.97 17.35
N GLY A 26 -9.56 -25.49 18.13
CA GLY A 26 -10.99 -25.22 17.91
C GLY A 26 -11.43 -23.79 18.27
N LYS A 27 -10.71 -23.09 19.15
CA LYS A 27 -11.02 -21.71 19.58
C LYS A 27 -10.13 -20.72 18.82
N ARG A 28 -10.71 -19.97 17.88
CA ARG A 28 -9.98 -19.07 16.97
C ARG A 28 -10.70 -17.73 16.87
N ILE A 29 -9.95 -16.63 16.93
CA ILE A 29 -10.42 -15.27 16.68
C ILE A 29 -9.46 -14.64 15.66
N GLY A 30 -9.99 -14.12 14.57
CA GLY A 30 -9.24 -13.33 13.59
C GLY A 30 -9.65 -11.87 13.70
N LEU A 31 -8.68 -10.99 13.93
CA LEU A 31 -8.86 -9.54 13.97
C LEU A 31 -8.27 -8.97 12.69
N SER A 32 -9.05 -8.21 11.92
CA SER A 32 -8.55 -7.54 10.72
C SER A 32 -9.42 -6.33 10.39
N ALA A 33 -8.78 -5.19 10.14
CA ALA A 33 -9.47 -4.01 9.60
C ALA A 33 -9.83 -4.17 8.11
N THR A 34 -9.11 -5.06 7.40
CA THR A 34 -9.28 -5.35 5.97
C THR A 34 -9.44 -6.85 5.75
N PRO A 35 -10.59 -7.45 6.12
CA PRO A 35 -10.77 -8.90 6.10
C PRO A 35 -10.95 -9.50 4.69
N GLU A 36 -11.27 -8.70 3.68
CA GLU A 36 -11.52 -9.15 2.30
C GLU A 36 -10.23 -9.19 1.46
N ARG A 37 -10.10 -10.20 0.58
CA ARG A 37 -8.94 -10.35 -0.32
C ARG A 37 -9.39 -10.40 -1.77
N VAL A 38 -9.75 -9.23 -2.30
CA VAL A 38 -10.37 -8.98 -3.63
C VAL A 38 -9.71 -9.74 -4.79
N TYR A 39 -8.39 -9.91 -4.75
CA TYR A 39 -7.61 -10.53 -5.82
C TYR A 39 -7.18 -11.99 -5.54
N ASP A 40 -7.53 -12.55 -4.37
CA ASP A 40 -7.20 -13.92 -3.97
C ASP A 40 -8.42 -14.62 -3.36
N ARG A 41 -9.34 -15.03 -4.25
CA ARG A 41 -10.58 -15.71 -3.86
C ARG A 41 -10.34 -17.06 -3.17
N GLU A 42 -9.30 -17.78 -3.56
CA GLU A 42 -9.00 -19.09 -2.98
C GLU A 42 -8.49 -18.93 -1.54
N GLY A 43 -7.54 -18.02 -1.34
CA GLY A 43 -7.00 -17.73 -0.02
C GLY A 43 -8.05 -17.12 0.91
N GLU A 44 -8.91 -16.24 0.39
CA GLU A 44 -10.08 -15.72 1.12
C GLU A 44 -11.00 -16.85 1.60
N ALA A 45 -11.36 -17.79 0.71
CA ALA A 45 -12.26 -18.89 1.05
C ALA A 45 -11.68 -19.79 2.15
N LYS A 46 -10.39 -20.14 2.04
CA LYS A 46 -9.69 -20.96 3.05
C LYS A 46 -9.59 -20.24 4.40
N LEU A 47 -9.31 -18.94 4.38
CA LEU A 47 -9.24 -18.12 5.59
C LEU A 47 -10.61 -17.99 6.28
N CYS A 48 -11.67 -17.75 5.50
CA CYS A 48 -13.04 -17.71 5.99
C CYS A 48 -13.46 -19.04 6.61
N GLN A 49 -13.11 -20.17 5.97
CA GLN A 49 -13.34 -21.51 6.51
C GLN A 49 -12.57 -21.73 7.81
N PHE A 50 -11.33 -21.25 7.89
CA PHE A 50 -10.51 -21.39 9.09
C PHE A 50 -11.09 -20.61 10.28
N PHE A 51 -11.55 -19.38 10.09
CA PHE A 51 -12.16 -18.60 11.18
C PHE A 51 -13.67 -18.82 11.34
N ASN A 52 -14.31 -19.58 10.44
CA ASN A 52 -15.75 -19.77 10.38
C ASN A 52 -16.52 -18.43 10.34
N SER A 53 -16.03 -17.48 9.55
CA SER A 53 -16.61 -16.15 9.40
C SER A 53 -16.37 -15.67 7.97
N SER A 54 -17.40 -15.13 7.32
CA SER A 54 -17.35 -14.74 5.90
C SER A 54 -18.12 -13.44 5.64
N PRO A 55 -17.72 -12.64 4.63
CA PRO A 55 -18.52 -11.50 4.21
C PRO A 55 -19.92 -11.93 3.71
N PRO A 56 -20.95 -11.07 3.83
CA PRO A 56 -20.91 -9.73 4.43
C PRO A 56 -21.05 -9.74 5.98
N ASN A 57 -21.28 -10.91 6.58
CA ASN A 57 -21.68 -11.04 7.98
C ASN A 57 -20.53 -11.58 8.84
N TYR A 58 -19.57 -10.72 9.15
CA TYR A 58 -18.55 -11.04 10.15
C TYR A 58 -19.15 -11.15 11.55
N THR A 59 -18.51 -11.93 12.42
CA THR A 59 -18.96 -12.16 13.80
C THR A 59 -19.16 -10.85 14.58
N PHE A 60 -18.31 -9.85 14.31
CA PHE A 60 -18.44 -8.50 14.83
C PHE A 60 -17.79 -7.52 13.85
N VAL A 61 -18.41 -6.36 13.66
CA VAL A 61 -17.87 -5.28 12.82
C VAL A 61 -17.87 -4.00 13.62
N TYR A 62 -16.69 -3.40 13.76
CA TYR A 62 -16.50 -2.09 14.34
C TYR A 62 -15.89 -1.18 13.28
N ASN A 63 -16.77 -0.48 12.54
CA ASN A 63 -16.35 0.31 11.40
C ASN A 63 -15.82 1.69 11.82
N MET A 64 -15.15 2.37 10.88
CA MET A 64 -14.59 3.71 11.08
C MET A 64 -15.65 4.73 11.51
N GLN A 65 -16.86 4.65 10.95
CA GLN A 65 -17.95 5.57 11.32
C GLN A 65 -18.28 5.46 12.80
N LYS A 66 -18.51 4.25 13.29
CA LYS A 66 -18.79 3.98 14.71
C LYS A 66 -17.62 4.40 15.59
N ALA A 67 -16.38 4.09 15.18
CA ALA A 67 -15.20 4.49 15.93
C ALA A 67 -15.06 6.02 16.06
N ILE A 68 -15.48 6.79 15.05
CA ILE A 68 -15.55 8.26 15.11
C ILE A 68 -16.70 8.73 16.01
N GLU A 69 -17.89 8.11 15.90
CA GLU A 69 -19.07 8.43 16.73
C GLU A 69 -18.80 8.17 18.21
N ASP A 70 -18.10 7.08 18.53
CA ASP A 70 -17.70 6.68 19.88
C ASP A 70 -16.50 7.51 20.42
N GLY A 71 -15.96 8.45 19.63
CA GLY A 71 -14.85 9.32 20.04
C GLY A 71 -13.49 8.64 20.13
N ILE A 72 -13.36 7.41 19.60
CA ILE A 72 -12.10 6.64 19.56
C ILE A 72 -11.20 7.13 18.44
N LEU A 73 -11.78 7.52 17.30
CA LEU A 73 -11.05 8.05 16.15
C LEU A 73 -11.39 9.51 15.89
N CYS A 74 -10.38 10.27 15.45
CA CYS A 74 -10.57 11.64 14.99
C CYS A 74 -11.25 11.68 13.62
N ARG A 75 -12.00 12.75 13.36
CA ARG A 75 -12.50 13.04 12.02
C ARG A 75 -11.34 13.51 11.14
N TYR A 76 -11.37 13.10 9.88
CA TYR A 76 -10.41 13.53 8.87
C TYR A 76 -11.14 13.97 7.61
N HIS A 77 -10.45 14.76 6.79
CA HIS A 77 -10.93 15.24 5.51
C HIS A 77 -10.01 14.74 4.40
N TYR A 78 -10.60 14.31 3.29
CA TYR A 78 -9.85 13.79 2.15
C TYR A 78 -9.86 14.81 1.00
N PHE A 79 -8.67 15.32 0.65
CA PHE A 79 -8.49 16.33 -0.40
C PHE A 79 -7.63 15.78 -1.54
N PRO A 80 -8.24 15.14 -2.56
CA PRO A 80 -7.47 14.61 -3.69
C PRO A 80 -6.87 15.77 -4.51
N LYS A 81 -5.59 15.65 -4.85
CA LYS A 81 -4.89 16.57 -5.75
C LYS A 81 -4.49 15.83 -7.02
N PHE A 82 -4.87 16.37 -8.17
CA PHE A 82 -4.58 15.78 -9.47
C PHE A 82 -3.30 16.37 -10.05
N VAL A 83 -2.49 15.52 -10.68
CA VAL A 83 -1.27 15.92 -11.38
C VAL A 83 -1.24 15.28 -12.76
N ASP A 84 -0.74 16.02 -13.75
CA ASP A 84 -0.55 15.49 -15.09
C ASP A 84 0.83 14.88 -15.27
N LEU A 85 0.92 13.87 -16.14
CA LEU A 85 2.20 13.37 -16.62
C LEU A 85 2.87 14.41 -17.55
N VAL A 86 4.18 14.55 -17.45
CA VAL A 86 4.95 15.32 -18.45
C VAL A 86 5.04 14.56 -19.77
N HIS A 87 5.49 15.23 -20.84
CA HIS A 87 5.49 14.67 -22.19
C HIS A 87 6.24 13.33 -22.28
N GLU A 88 7.40 13.23 -21.64
CA GLU A 88 8.23 12.02 -21.62
C GLU A 88 7.55 10.87 -20.86
N GLU A 89 7.03 11.13 -19.67
CA GLU A 89 6.30 10.15 -18.86
C GLU A 89 5.06 9.62 -19.61
N LEU A 90 4.31 10.52 -20.26
CA LEU A 90 3.14 10.15 -21.05
C LEU A 90 3.52 9.35 -22.29
N ALA A 91 4.64 9.67 -22.95
CA ALA A 91 5.16 8.90 -24.08
C ALA A 91 5.51 7.47 -23.65
N ASN A 92 6.24 7.31 -22.55
CA ASN A 92 6.59 5.99 -21.98
C ASN A 92 5.34 5.20 -21.59
N TYR A 93 4.38 5.86 -20.93
CA TYR A 93 3.09 5.26 -20.56
C TYR A 93 2.34 4.74 -21.79
N ARG A 94 2.29 5.53 -22.87
CA ARG A 94 1.65 5.16 -24.14
C ARG A 94 2.37 4.02 -24.82
N GLU A 95 3.70 3.99 -24.80
CA GLU A 95 4.49 2.90 -25.37
C GLU A 95 4.16 1.56 -24.69
N ILE A 96 4.19 1.53 -23.36
CA ILE A 96 3.85 0.33 -22.59
C ILE A 96 2.39 -0.08 -22.84
N THR A 97 1.48 0.90 -22.88
CA THR A 97 0.07 0.64 -23.20
C THR A 97 -0.10 -0.01 -24.57
N LYS A 98 0.63 0.45 -25.60
CA LYS A 98 0.65 -0.18 -26.94
C LYS A 98 1.25 -1.58 -26.94
N LYS A 99 2.19 -1.90 -26.03
CA LYS A 99 2.69 -3.28 -25.86
C LYS A 99 1.61 -4.16 -25.24
N LEU A 100 0.93 -3.66 -24.21
CA LEU A 100 -0.14 -4.37 -23.49
C LEU A 100 -1.35 -4.73 -24.37
N THR A 101 -1.71 -3.90 -25.36
CA THR A 101 -2.87 -4.19 -26.23
C THR A 101 -2.74 -5.51 -26.99
N LYS A 102 -1.51 -5.94 -27.29
CA LYS A 102 -1.23 -7.22 -27.96
C LYS A 102 -1.57 -8.45 -27.12
N TYR A 103 -1.72 -8.26 -25.81
CA TYR A 103 -1.99 -9.32 -24.85
C TYR A 103 -3.44 -9.32 -24.35
N ILE A 104 -4.32 -8.52 -24.96
CA ILE A 104 -5.76 -8.58 -24.67
C ILE A 104 -6.33 -9.81 -25.36
N ASP A 105 -7.01 -10.65 -24.59
CA ASP A 105 -7.78 -11.76 -25.12
C ASP A 105 -9.06 -11.23 -25.80
N PRO A 106 -9.26 -11.46 -27.11
CA PRO A 106 -10.45 -11.01 -27.83
C PRO A 106 -11.77 -11.58 -27.29
N ALA A 107 -11.74 -12.77 -26.67
CA ALA A 107 -12.95 -13.43 -26.18
C ALA A 107 -13.39 -12.88 -24.82
N THR A 108 -12.44 -12.63 -23.91
CA THR A 108 -12.72 -12.19 -22.54
C THR A 108 -12.54 -10.69 -22.32
N GLY A 109 -11.85 -10.00 -23.22
CA GLY A 109 -11.46 -8.59 -23.08
C GLY A 109 -10.42 -8.34 -21.97
N LYS A 110 -9.90 -9.39 -21.33
CA LYS A 110 -8.93 -9.31 -20.24
C LYS A 110 -7.51 -9.49 -20.77
N TYR A 111 -6.53 -9.02 -20.01
CA TYR A 111 -5.15 -9.38 -20.29
C TYR A 111 -4.92 -10.88 -20.04
N ARG A 112 -4.14 -11.50 -20.91
CA ARG A 112 -3.67 -12.88 -20.71
C ARG A 112 -2.80 -12.95 -19.46
N ASP A 113 -2.97 -14.01 -18.68
CA ASP A 113 -2.14 -14.27 -17.52
C ASP A 113 -0.76 -14.77 -17.99
N ASN A 114 0.22 -13.86 -17.98
CA ASN A 114 1.58 -14.13 -18.42
C ASN A 114 2.55 -13.18 -17.67
N PRO A 115 3.73 -13.67 -17.25
CA PRO A 115 4.75 -12.83 -16.59
C PRO A 115 5.09 -11.53 -17.32
N ILE A 116 5.11 -11.53 -18.66
CA ILE A 116 5.37 -10.34 -19.48
C ILE A 116 4.29 -9.27 -19.27
N VAL A 117 3.02 -9.69 -19.21
CA VAL A 117 1.89 -8.77 -19.00
C VAL A 117 1.99 -8.17 -17.60
N ASN A 118 2.24 -8.99 -16.59
CA ASN A 118 2.37 -8.54 -15.20
C ASN A 118 3.50 -7.51 -15.08
N ASN A 119 4.65 -7.79 -15.68
CA ASN A 119 5.79 -6.88 -15.70
C ASN A 119 5.44 -5.54 -16.42
N LEU A 120 4.79 -5.59 -17.58
CA LEU A 120 4.35 -4.38 -18.29
C LEU A 120 3.32 -3.56 -17.49
N LEU A 121 2.40 -4.22 -16.77
CA LEU A 121 1.43 -3.55 -15.90
C LEU A 121 2.13 -2.83 -14.74
N ILE A 122 3.11 -3.48 -14.11
CA ILE A 122 3.94 -2.89 -13.04
C ILE A 122 4.70 -1.69 -13.57
N GLN A 123 5.40 -1.81 -14.71
CA GLN A 123 6.13 -0.70 -15.33
C GLN A 123 5.20 0.49 -15.62
N ARG A 124 4.01 0.23 -16.19
CA ARG A 124 3.03 1.28 -16.50
C ARG A 124 2.52 1.99 -15.24
N LYS A 125 2.23 1.23 -14.18
CA LYS A 125 1.80 1.75 -12.87
C LYS A 125 2.90 2.60 -12.22
N SER A 126 4.15 2.15 -12.30
CA SER A 126 5.33 2.85 -11.78
C SER A 126 5.48 4.27 -12.36
N ILE A 127 5.18 4.47 -13.65
CA ILE A 127 5.18 5.81 -14.27
C ILE A 127 4.20 6.76 -13.58
N ILE A 128 2.97 6.30 -13.31
CA ILE A 128 1.95 7.13 -12.61
C ILE A 128 2.38 7.38 -11.17
N HIS A 129 2.93 6.37 -10.50
CA HIS A 129 3.38 6.48 -9.13
C HIS A 129 4.50 7.52 -8.99
N LYS A 130 5.47 7.52 -9.91
CA LYS A 130 6.65 8.38 -9.90
C LYS A 130 6.51 9.66 -10.73
N ALA A 131 5.28 10.04 -11.10
CA ALA A 131 5.02 11.26 -11.85
C ALA A 131 5.69 12.48 -11.18
N SER A 132 6.60 13.11 -11.92
CA SER A 132 7.48 14.18 -11.41
C SER A 132 6.71 15.39 -10.88
N LYS A 133 5.54 15.70 -11.45
CA LYS A 133 4.68 16.79 -10.97
C LYS A 133 4.11 16.59 -9.56
N LYS A 134 4.22 15.39 -8.97
CA LYS A 134 3.87 15.17 -7.56
C LYS A 134 4.75 15.99 -6.61
N GLU A 135 6.00 16.23 -6.99
CA GLU A 135 6.94 17.02 -6.18
C GLU A 135 6.49 18.48 -6.09
N SER A 136 6.16 19.11 -7.22
CA SER A 136 5.64 20.47 -7.22
C SER A 136 4.30 20.55 -6.49
N CYS A 137 3.40 19.59 -6.72
CA CYS A 137 2.12 19.50 -6.04
C CYS A 137 2.26 19.38 -4.51
N LEU A 138 3.22 18.59 -4.02
CA LEU A 138 3.52 18.52 -2.58
C LEU A 138 3.90 19.89 -2.02
N THR A 139 4.74 20.65 -2.74
CA THR A 139 5.10 22.01 -2.29
C THR A 139 3.91 22.97 -2.31
N GLU A 140 2.98 22.83 -3.26
CA GLU A 140 1.74 23.60 -3.28
C GLU A 140 0.84 23.26 -2.08
N ILE A 141 0.70 21.97 -1.75
CA ILE A 141 -0.05 21.51 -0.56
C ILE A 141 0.54 22.10 0.72
N ILE A 142 1.87 22.08 0.88
CA ILE A 142 2.54 22.63 2.06
C ILE A 142 2.30 24.15 2.16
N ASN A 143 2.38 24.86 1.03
CA ASN A 143 2.11 26.30 1.00
C ASN A 143 0.65 26.64 1.32
N GLU A 144 -0.30 25.81 0.87
CA GLU A 144 -1.73 25.95 1.18
C GLU A 144 -2.02 25.72 2.67
N ILE A 145 -1.38 24.72 3.28
CA ILE A 145 -1.53 24.40 4.71
C ILE A 145 -0.84 25.46 5.59
N GLY A 146 0.32 25.96 5.14
CA GLY A 146 1.22 26.82 5.92
C GLY A 146 2.33 26.00 6.58
N THR A 147 3.56 26.49 6.48
CA THR A 147 4.76 25.77 6.98
C THR A 147 4.74 25.60 8.51
N ASP A 148 4.12 26.52 9.23
CA ASP A 148 3.93 26.48 10.69
C ASP A 148 3.03 25.31 11.14
N LYS A 149 2.08 24.90 10.30
CA LYS A 149 1.14 23.80 10.57
C LYS A 149 1.62 22.46 10.05
N PHE A 150 2.78 22.42 9.38
CA PHE A 150 3.35 21.21 8.80
C PHE A 150 4.33 20.48 9.74
N LYS A 151 4.29 20.79 11.04
CA LYS A 151 5.18 20.18 12.04
C LYS A 151 4.96 18.67 12.19
N TYR A 152 3.69 18.24 12.20
CA TYR A 152 3.29 16.85 12.36
C TYR A 152 2.68 16.33 11.06
N ALA A 153 3.54 15.89 10.16
CA ALA A 153 3.12 15.39 8.85
C ALA A 153 3.82 14.07 8.54
N PHE A 154 3.01 13.11 8.09
CA PHE A 154 3.50 11.88 7.46
C PHE A 154 3.42 12.03 5.95
N ILE A 155 4.53 11.82 5.26
CA ILE A 155 4.60 11.85 3.81
C ILE A 155 4.99 10.45 3.34
N TYR A 156 4.04 9.78 2.68
CA TYR A 156 4.28 8.50 2.03
C TYR A 156 4.70 8.76 0.59
N VAL A 157 5.90 8.30 0.24
CA VAL A 157 6.45 8.40 -1.12
C VAL A 157 6.45 7.02 -1.77
N PRO A 158 6.24 6.96 -3.10
CA PRO A 158 6.16 5.71 -3.83
C PRO A 158 7.49 4.96 -3.83
N GLU A 159 7.40 3.63 -3.87
CA GLU A 159 8.54 2.73 -4.02
C GLU A 159 9.15 2.82 -5.45
N GLY A 160 10.46 2.62 -5.52
CA GLY A 160 11.32 2.49 -6.67
C GLY A 160 11.05 1.23 -7.49
N ASN A 161 10.78 0.09 -6.86
CA ASN A 161 10.30 -1.10 -7.55
C ASN A 161 9.25 -1.80 -6.68
N GLU A 162 8.12 -2.21 -7.28
CA GLU A 162 7.14 -2.97 -6.51
C GLU A 162 7.70 -4.37 -6.20
N PRO A 163 7.63 -4.83 -4.94
CA PRO A 163 7.96 -6.21 -4.61
C PRO A 163 7.00 -7.16 -5.34
N GLU A 164 7.52 -8.29 -5.82
CA GLU A 164 6.68 -9.37 -6.33
C GLU A 164 5.87 -9.97 -5.16
N TYR A 165 4.67 -9.42 -4.92
CA TYR A 165 3.71 -9.88 -3.91
C TYR A 165 3.22 -11.32 -4.12
N THR A 166 3.70 -12.04 -5.14
CA THR A 166 3.29 -13.41 -5.46
C THR A 166 4.10 -14.50 -4.76
N SER A 167 5.26 -14.19 -4.14
CA SER A 167 6.09 -15.27 -3.57
C SER A 167 6.99 -14.96 -2.39
N ASN A 168 7.30 -13.70 -2.04
CA ASN A 168 8.13 -13.39 -0.87
C ASN A 168 7.70 -12.07 -0.21
N ASP A 169 7.34 -12.11 1.07
CA ASP A 169 7.08 -10.94 1.93
C ASP A 169 8.37 -10.15 2.27
N SER A 170 9.52 -10.52 1.69
CA SER A 170 10.79 -9.81 1.88
C SER A 170 10.96 -8.72 0.84
N THR A 171 10.64 -7.49 1.21
CA THR A 171 10.92 -6.28 0.43
C THR A 171 12.38 -5.87 0.66
N ALA A 172 13.29 -6.30 -0.20
CA ALA A 172 14.62 -5.67 -0.23
C ALA A 172 14.43 -4.22 -0.71
N ILE A 173 14.88 -3.25 0.08
CA ILE A 173 14.83 -1.84 -0.33
C ILE A 173 15.75 -1.67 -1.53
N ASP A 174 15.22 -1.20 -2.64
CA ASP A 174 16.01 -0.96 -3.85
C ASP A 174 16.73 0.40 -3.76
N ALA A 175 17.84 0.54 -4.48
CA ALA A 175 18.56 1.81 -4.62
C ALA A 175 17.65 2.93 -5.14
N ASP A 176 16.63 2.59 -5.92
CA ASP A 176 15.65 3.56 -6.43
C ASP A 176 14.68 4.06 -5.35
N ASP A 177 14.29 3.23 -4.37
CA ASP A 177 13.47 3.66 -3.21
C ASP A 177 14.17 4.76 -2.42
N VAL A 178 15.44 4.50 -2.09
CA VAL A 178 16.29 5.42 -1.34
C VAL A 178 16.46 6.72 -2.13
N ARG A 179 16.63 6.63 -3.44
CA ARG A 179 16.76 7.80 -4.32
C ARG A 179 15.51 8.68 -4.32
N ILE A 180 14.31 8.09 -4.40
CA ILE A 180 13.05 8.85 -4.36
C ILE A 180 12.90 9.55 -3.02
N ILE A 181 13.03 8.82 -1.90
CA ILE A 181 12.91 9.42 -0.55
C ILE A 181 13.92 10.55 -0.37
N ASN A 182 15.17 10.38 -0.82
CA ASN A 182 16.19 11.42 -0.75
C ASN A 182 15.77 12.66 -1.53
N ARG A 183 15.28 12.50 -2.75
CA ARG A 183 14.81 13.61 -3.59
C ARG A 183 13.71 14.42 -2.92
N TYR A 184 12.68 13.77 -2.37
CA TYR A 184 11.62 14.46 -1.63
C TYR A 184 12.16 15.17 -0.39
N THR A 185 13.05 14.51 0.36
CA THR A 185 13.67 15.10 1.56
C THR A 185 14.49 16.35 1.21
N GLU A 186 15.28 16.31 0.13
CA GLU A 186 16.10 17.43 -0.35
C GLU A 186 15.24 18.62 -0.81
N ILE A 187 14.15 18.37 -1.53
CA ILE A 187 13.21 19.42 -1.96
C ILE A 187 12.61 20.14 -0.75
N LEU A 188 12.17 19.38 0.27
CA LEU A 188 11.55 19.95 1.46
C LEU A 188 12.56 20.67 2.35
N HIS A 189 13.78 20.14 2.48
CA HIS A 189 14.86 20.80 3.21
C HIS A 189 15.29 22.10 2.52
N SER A 190 15.53 22.07 1.21
CA SER A 190 16.00 23.25 0.46
C SER A 190 14.96 24.37 0.41
N LYS A 191 13.67 24.04 0.28
CA LYS A 191 12.60 25.04 0.12
C LYS A 191 12.07 25.57 1.45
N TYR A 192 12.04 24.74 2.50
CA TYR A 192 11.38 25.07 3.77
C TYR A 192 12.27 24.91 5.01
N GLY A 193 13.47 24.34 4.87
CA GLY A 193 14.35 24.05 6.01
C GLY A 193 13.85 22.91 6.90
N PHE A 194 12.93 22.06 6.41
CA PHE A 194 12.37 20.97 7.20
C PHE A 194 13.41 19.90 7.53
N ARG A 195 13.36 19.43 8.78
CA ARG A 195 14.12 18.26 9.25
C ARG A 195 13.20 17.05 9.26
N LEU A 196 13.39 16.16 8.30
CA LEU A 196 12.57 14.97 8.14
C LEU A 196 13.37 13.73 8.59
N ARG A 197 12.69 12.79 9.24
CA ARG A 197 13.23 11.45 9.49
C ARG A 197 12.65 10.47 8.48
N LYS A 198 13.51 9.65 7.87
CA LYS A 198 13.10 8.61 6.93
C LYS A 198 12.73 7.37 7.73
N PHE A 199 11.63 6.72 7.37
CA PHE A 199 11.16 5.51 8.01
C PHE A 199 11.08 4.41 6.94
N LEU A 200 12.05 3.51 6.94
CA LEU A 200 12.22 2.45 5.95
C LEU A 200 12.13 1.07 6.62
N GLY A 201 11.87 0.02 5.82
CA GLY A 201 11.78 -1.36 6.30
C GLY A 201 12.99 -1.82 7.11
N GLU A 202 14.20 -1.41 6.71
CA GLU A 202 15.48 -1.78 7.32
C GLU A 202 16.03 -0.76 8.33
N THR A 203 15.28 0.30 8.65
CA THR A 203 15.75 1.28 9.65
C THR A 203 15.92 0.60 11.01
N SER A 204 17.13 0.64 11.57
CA SER A 204 17.46 0.00 12.86
C SER A 204 16.79 0.68 14.05
N ASP A 205 16.59 2.00 13.97
CA ASP A 205 16.24 2.84 15.12
C ASP A 205 14.77 3.29 15.09
N LYS A 206 13.86 2.44 14.60
CA LYS A 206 12.42 2.78 14.42
C LYS A 206 11.78 3.30 15.70
N ASP A 207 12.03 2.65 16.82
CA ASP A 207 11.43 3.01 18.11
C ASP A 207 11.91 4.40 18.57
N GLU A 208 13.17 4.72 18.35
CA GLU A 208 13.72 6.04 18.68
C GLU A 208 13.09 7.12 17.80
N ILE A 209 12.98 6.87 16.49
CA ILE A 209 12.34 7.80 15.54
C ILE A 209 10.90 8.08 15.95
N LEU A 210 10.14 7.05 16.33
CA LEU A 210 8.75 7.18 16.77
C LEU A 210 8.63 7.91 18.12
N SER A 211 9.58 7.71 19.04
CA SER A 211 9.56 8.37 20.35
C SER A 211 9.82 9.89 20.29
N GLN A 212 10.47 10.35 19.23
CA GLN A 212 10.85 11.75 19.03
C GLN A 212 9.83 12.56 18.22
N PHE A 213 8.81 11.89 17.67
CA PHE A 213 7.73 12.50 16.90
C PHE A 213 6.58 12.93 17.83
#